data_AF-A0A956JXU7-F1
#
_entry.id   AF-A0A956JXU7-F1
#
_cell.length_a   1.000
_cell.length_b   1.000
_cell.length_c   1.000
_cell.angle_alpha   90.00
_cell.angle_beta   90.00
_cell.angle_gamma   90.00
#
_symmetry.space_group_name_H-M   'P 1'
#
loop_
_entity.id
_entity.type
_entity.pdbx_description
1 polymer ?
#
loop_
_entity_poly.entity_id
_entity_poly.type
_entity_poly.pdbx_seq_one_letter_code
_entity_poly.pdbx_strand_id
1 'polypeptide(L)'
;MGRGFFYDDRPLRDIDEADRERIWPDDVGEIHDTGIIYSGALWDMRKAAIDLLGDVEGRAFAARIYVGTLQRATDIPSSLLEALVTDDDDGDLGNGTPNECLIREAFGRHGLRTVSASIENVGALAATAGETTTPVTVTLGGLSVACTGDEVDHVTLSWLPRSDADSPATGSTLMSPGPGDTFTGDLPLPDPGQVGLYRVEVSFFDGTSTLFPDNRGDPYYEVYRGETVELYCDDFEADPFAPGPDAWTHGAEAGDDPWQWGPPLGLATDPDAAYSGDNVVGMWLDSDDGQYQPSSVSWLQSPVIDVGDYSDVRLHYRRWLGVEDGFYDKATIYANGEVAWQNYDSGQSLDASRHTLDADWVFKDVALSTRIYDGTVQLMFELTSDEGLEFGGWTLDDVCVVANPNSVCGDGVITGSEQCDDGDDNADAPDACRVNCRRARCGDGIVDQLEQCDDGGRADGDGCSRICELEGEPDGCCSS
;
A
#
# COMPACT_ATOMS: atom_id res chain seq x y z
N MET A 1 0.96 10.05 -32.55
CA MET A 1 1.07 11.20 -33.47
C MET A 1 2.55 11.56 -33.61
N GLY A 2 3.25 10.97 -34.58
CA GLY A 2 4.70 11.10 -34.75
C GLY A 2 5.13 12.03 -35.87
N ARG A 3 6.40 12.48 -35.85
CA ARG A 3 7.06 13.44 -36.78
C ARG A 3 6.27 13.66 -38.07
N GLY A 4 5.51 14.76 -38.14
CA GLY A 4 4.56 14.94 -39.25
C GLY A 4 3.57 16.10 -39.13
N PHE A 5 3.24 16.52 -37.91
CA PHE A 5 2.50 17.77 -37.70
C PHE A 5 3.51 18.86 -37.34
N PHE A 6 3.45 19.96 -38.07
CA PHE A 6 4.45 21.02 -38.10
C PHE A 6 3.74 22.35 -37.93
N TYR A 7 4.19 23.18 -36.98
CA TYR A 7 3.75 24.58 -36.93
C TYR A 7 4.55 25.42 -37.95
N ASP A 8 5.81 25.02 -38.15
CA ASP A 8 6.79 25.49 -39.15
C ASP A 8 7.77 24.35 -39.47
N ASP A 9 9.05 24.59 -39.82
CA ASP A 9 10.04 23.50 -40.00
C ASP A 9 10.35 22.71 -38.70
N ARG A 10 9.74 23.08 -37.57
CA ARG A 10 9.82 22.35 -36.30
C ARG A 10 8.56 21.49 -36.11
N PRO A 11 8.72 20.22 -35.72
CA PRO A 11 7.58 19.39 -35.39
C PRO A 11 6.80 20.02 -34.23
N LEU A 12 5.47 20.02 -34.32
CA LEU A 12 4.56 20.41 -33.24
C LEU A 12 4.80 19.58 -31.97
N ARG A 13 5.27 18.34 -32.14
CA ARG A 13 5.74 17.43 -31.09
C ARG A 13 6.74 16.44 -31.69
N ASP A 14 7.88 16.24 -31.03
CA ASP A 14 8.82 15.16 -31.36
C ASP A 14 8.55 14.01 -30.39
N ILE A 15 8.21 12.84 -30.93
CA ILE A 15 7.91 11.64 -30.12
C ILE A 15 9.13 10.71 -29.99
N ASP A 16 10.25 11.14 -30.57
CA ASP A 16 11.50 10.41 -30.73
C ASP A 16 12.61 11.46 -30.58
N GLU A 17 12.66 12.06 -29.38
CA GLU A 17 13.63 13.08 -29.05
C GLU A 17 15.03 12.46 -29.09
N ALA A 18 15.94 13.05 -29.88
CA ALA A 18 17.23 12.42 -30.19
C ALA A 18 18.12 12.09 -28.97
N ASP A 19 17.83 12.70 -27.82
CA ASP A 19 18.64 12.62 -26.60
C ASP A 19 17.89 11.98 -25.42
N ARG A 20 16.62 11.59 -25.56
CA ARG A 20 15.82 11.10 -24.43
C ARG A 20 14.56 10.33 -24.83
N GLU A 21 14.39 9.14 -24.26
CA GLU A 21 13.09 8.46 -24.21
C GLU A 21 12.30 8.86 -22.96
N ARG A 22 10.98 8.93 -23.10
CA ARG A 22 10.07 9.10 -21.96
C ARG A 22 9.77 7.74 -21.34
N ILE A 23 9.93 7.62 -20.03
CA ILE A 23 9.94 6.33 -19.32
C ILE A 23 8.77 6.27 -18.34
N TRP A 24 8.06 5.15 -18.33
CA TRP A 24 7.07 4.85 -17.29
C TRP A 24 7.76 4.28 -16.04
N PRO A 25 7.30 4.65 -14.81
CA PRO A 25 6.36 5.72 -14.47
C PRO A 25 7.02 7.10 -14.26
N ASP A 26 8.33 7.23 -14.52
CA ASP A 26 9.14 8.40 -14.16
C ASP A 26 8.74 9.70 -14.88
N ASP A 27 8.20 9.60 -16.08
CA ASP A 27 7.74 10.72 -16.91
C ASP A 27 6.20 10.90 -16.89
N VAL A 28 5.52 10.34 -15.89
CA VAL A 28 4.07 10.52 -15.71
C VAL A 28 3.76 11.85 -15.03
N GLY A 29 2.87 12.63 -15.63
CA GLY A 29 2.33 13.86 -15.04
C GLY A 29 1.52 14.66 -16.06
N GLU A 30 2.20 15.50 -16.84
CA GLU A 30 1.54 16.24 -17.92
C GLU A 30 1.07 15.25 -19.01
N ILE A 31 -0.22 15.30 -19.35
CA ILE A 31 -0.88 14.31 -20.21
C ILE A 31 -0.21 14.10 -21.57
N HIS A 32 0.47 15.11 -22.11
CA HIS A 32 1.19 15.01 -23.36
C HIS A 32 2.54 14.31 -23.20
N ASP A 33 3.24 14.51 -22.09
CA ASP A 33 4.46 13.78 -21.76
C ASP A 33 4.12 12.29 -21.49
N THR A 34 3.06 12.03 -20.73
CA THR A 34 2.53 10.69 -20.51
C THR A 34 2.17 9.99 -21.83
N GLY A 35 1.50 10.69 -22.75
CA GLY A 35 1.17 10.15 -24.06
C GLY A 35 2.38 9.92 -24.97
N ILE A 36 3.51 10.60 -24.73
CA ILE A 36 4.74 10.38 -25.49
C ILE A 36 5.33 9.01 -25.18
N ILE A 37 5.26 8.51 -23.93
CA ILE A 37 5.78 7.19 -23.52
C ILE A 37 5.30 6.09 -24.48
N TYR A 38 3.97 5.92 -24.60
CA TYR A 38 3.39 4.92 -25.49
C TYR A 38 3.68 5.20 -26.97
N SER A 39 3.58 6.46 -27.39
CA SER A 39 3.78 6.81 -28.80
C SER A 39 5.24 6.65 -29.26
N GLY A 40 6.20 6.86 -28.35
CA GLY A 40 7.63 6.64 -28.53
C GLY A 40 7.92 5.15 -28.68
N ALA A 41 7.38 4.31 -27.78
CA ALA A 41 7.54 2.86 -27.84
C ALA A 41 7.10 2.28 -29.19
N LEU A 42 5.93 2.72 -29.68
CA LEU A 42 5.42 2.34 -30.99
C LEU A 42 6.26 2.86 -32.16
N TRP A 43 6.87 4.03 -32.00
CA TRP A 43 7.73 4.63 -33.01
C TRP A 43 9.08 3.92 -33.11
N ASP A 44 9.68 3.60 -31.97
CA ASP A 44 10.88 2.78 -31.85
C ASP A 44 10.66 1.39 -32.42
N MET A 45 9.55 0.73 -32.06
CA MET A 45 9.12 -0.53 -32.62
C MET A 45 8.99 -0.44 -34.14
N ARG A 46 8.40 0.64 -34.65
CA ARG A 46 8.24 0.87 -36.08
C ARG A 46 9.58 1.05 -36.81
N LYS A 47 10.54 1.79 -36.22
CA LYS A 47 11.90 1.93 -36.78
C LYS A 47 12.56 0.55 -36.86
N ALA A 48 12.57 -0.19 -35.75
CA ALA A 48 13.12 -1.54 -35.68
C ALA A 48 12.46 -2.50 -36.69
N ALA A 49 11.14 -2.42 -36.86
CA ALA A 49 10.40 -3.30 -37.77
C ALA A 49 10.73 -3.02 -39.24
N ILE A 50 10.93 -1.76 -39.60
CA ILE A 50 11.37 -1.39 -40.96
C ILE A 50 12.79 -1.90 -41.22
N ASP A 51 13.67 -1.80 -40.25
CA ASP A 51 15.05 -2.27 -40.38
C ASP A 51 15.11 -3.81 -40.49
N LEU A 52 14.24 -4.52 -39.75
CA LEU A 52 14.19 -5.98 -39.74
C LEU A 52 13.42 -6.58 -40.93
N LEU A 53 12.22 -6.07 -41.23
CA LEU A 53 11.28 -6.66 -42.18
C LEU A 53 11.27 -5.95 -43.55
N GLY A 54 11.86 -4.76 -43.64
CA GLY A 54 11.79 -3.89 -44.82
C GLY A 54 10.71 -2.81 -44.71
N ASP A 55 10.79 -1.78 -45.56
CA ASP A 55 9.94 -0.57 -45.43
C ASP A 55 8.43 -0.85 -45.57
N VAL A 56 8.03 -1.75 -46.47
CA VAL A 56 6.60 -2.03 -46.71
C VAL A 56 6.05 -2.93 -45.60
N GLU A 57 6.70 -4.06 -45.36
CA GLU A 57 6.30 -5.08 -44.39
C GLU A 57 6.41 -4.55 -42.96
N GLY A 58 7.49 -3.85 -42.61
CA GLY A 58 7.69 -3.27 -41.27
C GLY A 58 6.67 -2.19 -40.93
N ARG A 59 6.28 -1.34 -41.90
CA ARG A 59 5.19 -0.37 -41.70
C ARG A 59 3.84 -1.06 -41.51
N ALA A 60 3.56 -2.10 -42.28
CA ALA A 60 2.32 -2.85 -42.17
C ALA A 60 2.23 -3.57 -40.82
N PHE A 61 3.32 -4.19 -40.39
CA PHE A 61 3.47 -4.79 -39.06
C PHE A 61 3.19 -3.77 -37.95
N ALA A 62 3.91 -2.65 -37.94
CA ALA A 62 3.76 -1.64 -36.88
C ALA A 62 2.35 -1.05 -36.84
N ALA A 63 1.70 -0.85 -38.00
CA ALA A 63 0.33 -0.38 -38.07
C ALA A 63 -0.67 -1.39 -37.49
N ARG A 64 -0.45 -2.70 -37.71
CA ARG A 64 -1.27 -3.76 -37.11
C ARG A 64 -1.14 -3.75 -35.59
N ILE A 65 0.09 -3.75 -35.07
CA ILE A 65 0.35 -3.72 -33.63
C ILE A 65 -0.28 -2.48 -33.00
N TYR A 66 -0.03 -1.29 -33.58
CA TYR A 66 -0.62 -0.04 -33.10
C TYR A 66 -2.15 -0.09 -32.93
N VAL A 67 -2.86 -0.59 -33.94
CA VAL A 67 -4.32 -0.67 -33.89
C VAL A 67 -4.78 -1.75 -32.91
N GLY A 68 -4.13 -2.91 -32.89
CA GLY A 68 -4.51 -4.00 -31.98
C GLY A 68 -4.30 -3.63 -30.52
N THR A 69 -3.15 -3.05 -30.17
CA THR A 69 -2.88 -2.55 -28.82
C THR A 69 -3.88 -1.48 -28.40
N LEU A 70 -4.17 -0.49 -29.26
CA LEU A 70 -5.16 0.56 -28.97
C LEU A 70 -6.59 0.04 -28.76
N GLN A 71 -6.93 -1.10 -29.32
CA GLN A 71 -8.27 -1.69 -29.19
C GLN A 71 -8.46 -2.47 -27.89
N ARG A 72 -7.37 -2.78 -27.18
CA ARG A 72 -7.38 -3.76 -26.08
C ARG A 72 -6.78 -3.21 -24.80
N ALA A 73 -5.71 -2.43 -24.87
CA ALA A 73 -5.04 -1.88 -23.71
C ALA A 73 -5.97 -0.89 -22.98
N THR A 74 -6.08 -1.05 -21.67
CA THR A 74 -6.86 -0.21 -20.76
C THR A 74 -6.06 0.99 -20.26
N ASP A 75 -4.73 0.86 -20.26
CA ASP A 75 -3.77 1.84 -19.75
C ASP A 75 -2.42 1.71 -20.50
N ILE A 76 -1.46 2.56 -20.13
CA ILE A 76 -0.13 2.57 -20.76
C ILE A 76 0.69 1.32 -20.36
N PRO A 77 0.80 0.92 -19.08
CA PRO A 77 1.50 -0.31 -18.69
C PRO A 77 1.04 -1.59 -19.40
N SER A 78 -0.28 -1.82 -19.52
CA SER A 78 -0.85 -3.01 -20.18
C SER A 78 -0.57 -3.07 -21.69
N SER A 79 -0.14 -1.97 -22.29
CA SER A 79 0.07 -1.89 -23.74
C SER A 79 1.13 -2.86 -24.30
N LEU A 80 2.16 -3.23 -23.51
CA LEU A 80 3.14 -4.23 -23.94
C LEU A 80 2.47 -5.61 -24.10
N LEU A 81 1.71 -6.05 -23.11
CA LEU A 81 1.04 -7.36 -23.16
C LEU A 81 0.09 -7.43 -24.36
N GLU A 82 -0.69 -6.36 -24.59
CA GLU A 82 -1.61 -6.30 -25.73
C GLU A 82 -0.91 -6.20 -27.09
N ALA A 83 0.28 -5.62 -27.15
CA ALA A 83 1.12 -5.66 -28.34
C ALA A 83 1.59 -7.09 -28.65
N LEU A 84 1.99 -7.86 -27.63
CA LEU A 84 2.37 -9.26 -27.76
C LEU A 84 1.17 -10.12 -28.19
N VAL A 85 0.01 -9.96 -27.55
CA VAL A 85 -1.25 -10.63 -27.95
C VAL A 85 -1.64 -10.31 -29.40
N THR A 86 -1.38 -9.09 -29.87
CA THR A 86 -1.66 -8.71 -31.25
C THR A 86 -0.67 -9.35 -32.24
N ASP A 87 0.57 -9.60 -31.81
CA ASP A 87 1.60 -10.23 -32.63
C ASP A 87 1.46 -11.75 -32.71
N ASP A 88 0.96 -12.37 -31.64
CA ASP A 88 0.71 -13.80 -31.51
C ASP A 88 -0.02 -14.41 -32.72
N ASP A 89 0.45 -15.58 -33.16
CA ASP A 89 -0.01 -16.28 -34.35
C ASP A 89 -0.67 -17.63 -34.08
N ASP A 90 -0.67 -18.11 -32.84
CA ASP A 90 -1.25 -19.41 -32.48
C ASP A 90 -2.13 -19.42 -31.21
N GLY A 91 -2.21 -18.31 -30.48
CA GLY A 91 -3.01 -18.19 -29.27
C GLY A 91 -2.27 -18.60 -27.99
N ASP A 92 -0.95 -18.86 -28.06
CA ASP A 92 -0.12 -19.34 -26.96
C ASP A 92 1.12 -18.45 -26.76
N LEU A 93 0.94 -17.39 -25.96
CA LEU A 93 2.03 -16.50 -25.55
C LEU A 93 3.20 -17.22 -24.83
N GLY A 94 2.98 -18.42 -24.29
CA GLY A 94 4.00 -19.17 -23.57
C GLY A 94 5.13 -19.69 -24.46
N ASN A 95 4.90 -19.75 -25.78
CA ASN A 95 5.92 -20.12 -26.75
C ASN A 95 6.56 -18.90 -27.46
N GLY A 96 6.17 -17.69 -27.04
CA GLY A 96 6.60 -16.41 -27.58
C GLY A 96 5.72 -15.92 -28.72
N THR A 97 6.12 -14.81 -29.35
CA THR A 97 5.44 -14.27 -30.53
C THR A 97 6.42 -14.06 -31.69
N PRO A 98 5.97 -14.02 -32.96
CA PRO A 98 6.86 -13.95 -34.12
C PRO A 98 7.90 -12.81 -34.08
N ASN A 99 7.58 -11.70 -33.44
CA ASN A 99 8.41 -10.50 -33.32
C ASN A 99 8.61 -10.06 -31.87
N GLU A 100 8.49 -10.97 -30.91
CA GLU A 100 8.53 -10.69 -29.47
C GLU A 100 9.72 -9.82 -29.08
N CYS A 101 10.94 -10.18 -29.52
CA CYS A 101 12.14 -9.47 -29.09
C CYS A 101 12.18 -8.02 -29.58
N LEU A 102 11.67 -7.77 -30.77
CA LEU A 102 11.55 -6.42 -31.31
C LEU A 102 10.54 -5.60 -30.53
N ILE A 103 9.41 -6.20 -30.14
CA ILE A 103 8.36 -5.52 -29.37
C ILE A 103 8.88 -5.20 -27.97
N ARG A 104 9.44 -6.20 -27.26
CA ARG A 104 9.97 -6.04 -25.90
C ARG A 104 11.12 -5.04 -25.84
N GLU A 105 12.06 -5.06 -26.79
CA GLU A 105 13.14 -4.08 -26.83
C GLU A 105 12.62 -2.65 -26.99
N ALA A 106 11.66 -2.44 -27.90
CA ALA A 106 11.10 -1.12 -28.14
C ALA A 106 10.28 -0.60 -26.96
N PHE A 107 9.45 -1.43 -26.35
CA PHE A 107 8.62 -1.06 -25.19
C PHE A 107 9.45 -0.92 -23.91
N GLY A 108 10.45 -1.78 -23.73
CA GLY A 108 11.34 -1.79 -22.55
C GLY A 108 12.09 -0.48 -22.38
N ARG A 109 12.55 0.17 -23.47
CA ARG A 109 13.19 1.49 -23.45
C ARG A 109 12.32 2.61 -22.86
N HIS A 110 11.00 2.39 -22.84
CA HIS A 110 10.01 3.29 -22.27
C HIS A 110 9.52 2.82 -20.89
N GLY A 111 10.22 1.89 -20.25
CA GLY A 111 9.84 1.33 -18.95
C GLY A 111 8.63 0.39 -18.99
N LEU A 112 8.12 0.07 -20.18
CA LEU A 112 6.97 -0.81 -20.34
C LEU A 112 7.46 -2.26 -20.41
N ARG A 113 7.25 -2.99 -19.31
CA ARG A 113 7.81 -4.33 -19.08
C ARG A 113 6.77 -5.22 -18.40
N THR A 114 6.86 -6.53 -18.62
CA THR A 114 6.01 -7.53 -17.93
C THR A 114 6.69 -8.11 -16.69
N VAL A 115 7.80 -7.52 -16.24
CA VAL A 115 8.55 -8.02 -15.09
C VAL A 115 7.68 -7.94 -13.83
N SER A 116 7.64 -9.04 -13.09
CA SER A 116 7.07 -9.08 -11.75
C SER A 116 8.13 -9.55 -10.76
N ALA A 117 7.91 -9.30 -9.48
CA ALA A 117 8.78 -9.76 -8.42
C ALA A 117 7.94 -10.43 -7.33
N SER A 118 8.27 -11.68 -7.02
CA SER A 118 7.80 -12.34 -5.80
C SER A 118 8.88 -12.22 -4.74
N ILE A 119 8.54 -11.66 -3.59
CA ILE A 119 9.48 -11.44 -2.49
C ILE A 119 9.19 -12.40 -1.35
N GLU A 120 10.17 -13.22 -1.02
CA GLU A 120 10.08 -14.15 0.10
C GLU A 120 10.68 -13.55 1.37
N ASN A 121 10.19 -14.03 2.52
CA ASN A 121 10.80 -13.86 3.84
C ASN A 121 10.86 -12.42 4.39
N VAL A 122 9.80 -11.62 4.28
CA VAL A 122 9.73 -10.39 5.09
C VAL A 122 8.30 -9.95 5.45
N GLY A 123 8.18 -9.42 6.66
CA GLY A 123 6.97 -9.04 7.38
C GLY A 123 7.32 -8.77 8.85
N ALA A 124 6.59 -9.36 9.80
CA ALA A 124 6.98 -9.35 11.21
C ALA A 124 8.02 -10.46 11.52
N LEU A 125 9.15 -10.07 12.11
CA LEU A 125 10.23 -10.97 12.48
C LEU A 125 10.48 -10.92 13.99
N ALA A 126 10.49 -12.09 14.62
CA ALA A 126 10.86 -12.22 16.03
C ALA A 126 12.29 -11.69 16.26
N ALA A 127 12.48 -10.93 17.33
CA ALA A 127 13.80 -10.39 17.67
C ALA A 127 14.69 -11.48 18.28
N THR A 128 15.29 -12.34 17.45
CA THR A 128 16.29 -13.29 17.95
C THR A 128 17.58 -12.54 18.32
N ALA A 129 18.20 -12.94 19.43
CA ALA A 129 19.39 -12.26 19.95
C ALA A 129 20.58 -12.37 18.98
N GLY A 130 20.98 -11.23 18.41
CA GLY A 130 22.20 -11.10 17.59
C GLY A 130 21.97 -11.01 16.08
N GLU A 131 20.75 -11.22 15.59
CA GLU A 131 20.42 -10.99 14.18
C GLU A 131 20.22 -9.49 13.93
N THR A 132 21.09 -8.92 13.12
CA THR A 132 21.06 -7.50 12.69
C THR A 132 20.63 -7.32 11.24
N THR A 133 20.50 -8.42 10.51
CA THR A 133 20.13 -8.46 9.09
C THR A 133 19.26 -9.68 8.84
N THR A 134 18.38 -9.61 7.84
CA THR A 134 17.62 -10.75 7.31
C THR A 134 17.86 -10.88 5.81
N PRO A 135 17.98 -12.10 5.25
CA PRO A 135 18.05 -12.26 3.81
C PRO A 135 16.69 -11.96 3.17
N VAL A 136 16.68 -11.10 2.16
CA VAL A 136 15.54 -10.87 1.27
C VAL A 136 15.85 -11.58 -0.04
N THR A 137 14.98 -12.51 -0.42
CA THR A 137 15.07 -13.22 -1.70
C THR A 137 13.95 -12.74 -2.60
N VAL A 138 14.33 -12.35 -3.81
CA VAL A 138 13.41 -11.91 -4.87
C VAL A 138 13.50 -12.91 -6.00
N THR A 139 12.36 -13.40 -6.45
CA THR A 139 12.25 -14.18 -7.68
C THR A 139 11.55 -13.33 -8.73
N LEU A 140 12.24 -13.03 -9.82
CA LEU A 140 11.67 -12.28 -10.92
C LEU A 140 10.83 -13.21 -11.82
N GLY A 141 9.69 -12.69 -12.26
CA GLY A 141 8.78 -13.32 -13.20
C GLY A 141 8.55 -12.45 -14.43
N GLY A 142 7.91 -13.01 -15.46
CA GLY A 142 7.50 -12.25 -16.64
C GLY A 142 8.63 -11.72 -17.53
N LEU A 143 9.88 -12.12 -17.29
CA LEU A 143 11.02 -11.85 -18.16
C LEU A 143 10.99 -12.79 -19.39
N SER A 144 11.32 -12.28 -20.57
CA SER A 144 11.49 -13.13 -21.74
C SER A 144 12.80 -13.92 -21.68
N VAL A 145 12.71 -15.25 -21.84
CA VAL A 145 13.88 -16.13 -21.92
C VAL A 145 14.60 -16.08 -23.28
N ALA A 146 13.96 -15.49 -24.29
CA ALA A 146 14.44 -15.49 -25.68
C ALA A 146 14.98 -14.13 -26.15
N CYS A 147 14.69 -13.05 -25.42
CA CYS A 147 14.85 -11.70 -25.92
C CYS A 147 15.76 -10.83 -25.03
N THR A 148 16.67 -10.10 -25.68
CA THR A 148 17.65 -9.22 -25.01
C THR A 148 17.04 -7.99 -24.34
N GLY A 149 15.81 -7.62 -24.71
CA GLY A 149 15.12 -6.44 -24.15
C GLY A 149 14.83 -6.55 -22.66
N ASP A 150 14.74 -7.76 -22.11
CA ASP A 150 14.44 -8.04 -20.70
C ASP A 150 15.68 -8.49 -19.90
N GLU A 151 16.89 -8.28 -20.45
CA GLU A 151 18.12 -8.67 -19.76
C GLU A 151 18.37 -7.76 -18.55
N VAL A 152 18.33 -8.36 -17.37
CA VAL A 152 18.59 -7.71 -16.08
C VAL A 152 20.10 -7.43 -15.97
N ASP A 153 20.46 -6.17 -15.74
CA ASP A 153 21.84 -5.75 -15.47
C ASP A 153 22.20 -6.03 -14.00
N HIS A 154 21.41 -5.51 -13.08
CA HIS A 154 21.57 -5.76 -11.65
C HIS A 154 20.27 -5.52 -10.89
N VAL A 155 20.22 -6.05 -9.66
CA VAL A 155 19.12 -5.81 -8.73
C VAL A 155 19.69 -5.14 -7.47
N THR A 156 19.04 -4.06 -7.05
CA THR A 156 19.41 -3.27 -5.87
C THR A 156 18.34 -3.40 -4.80
N LEU A 157 18.77 -3.74 -3.58
CA LEU A 157 17.95 -3.65 -2.37
C LEU A 157 18.26 -2.32 -1.67
N SER A 158 17.24 -1.53 -1.36
CA SER A 158 17.38 -0.26 -0.64
C SER A 158 16.44 -0.19 0.56
N TRP A 159 16.85 0.53 1.60
CA TRP A 159 16.10 0.65 2.85
C TRP A 159 16.28 2.01 3.50
N LEU A 160 15.33 2.39 4.35
CA LEU A 160 15.35 3.60 5.18
C LEU A 160 14.53 3.38 6.45
N PRO A 161 14.71 4.22 7.50
CA PRO A 161 13.85 4.14 8.67
C PRO A 161 12.45 4.67 8.33
N ARG A 162 11.42 4.18 9.04
CA ARG A 162 10.10 4.85 9.00
C ARG A 162 10.26 6.28 9.55
N SER A 163 9.41 7.22 9.12
CA SER A 163 9.57 8.67 9.35
C SER A 163 9.69 9.10 10.83
N ASP A 164 9.33 8.23 11.76
CA ASP A 164 9.38 8.36 13.21
C ASP A 164 10.62 7.70 13.86
N ALA A 165 11.51 7.09 13.08
CA ALA A 165 12.67 6.34 13.55
C ALA A 165 14.00 6.78 12.91
N ASP A 166 15.11 6.39 13.55
CA ASP A 166 16.48 6.57 13.04
C ASP A 166 17.12 5.24 12.58
N SER A 167 16.41 4.11 12.74
CA SER A 167 16.89 2.76 12.43
C SER A 167 15.93 2.01 11.48
N PRO A 168 16.44 1.24 10.49
CA PRO A 168 17.85 1.13 10.12
C PRO A 168 18.36 2.42 9.46
N ALA A 169 19.66 2.69 9.55
CA ALA A 169 20.26 3.79 8.80
C ALA A 169 20.06 3.58 7.29
N THR A 170 19.58 4.61 6.59
CA THR A 170 19.30 4.57 5.15
C THR A 170 20.49 4.05 4.36
N GLY A 171 20.24 3.13 3.44
CA GLY A 171 21.28 2.52 2.63
C GLY A 171 20.74 1.70 1.46
N SER A 172 21.67 1.14 0.70
CA SER A 172 21.38 0.19 -0.36
C SER A 172 22.53 -0.78 -0.57
N THR A 173 22.25 -1.94 -1.16
CA THR A 173 23.23 -2.93 -1.59
C THR A 173 22.79 -3.57 -2.90
N LEU A 174 23.77 -3.99 -3.69
CA LEU A 174 23.50 -4.91 -4.80
C LEU A 174 23.14 -6.28 -4.24
N MET A 175 22.11 -6.90 -4.82
CA MET A 175 21.72 -8.27 -4.53
C MET A 175 22.61 -9.24 -5.32
N SER A 176 22.88 -10.40 -4.74
CA SER A 176 23.66 -11.47 -5.37
C SER A 176 22.72 -12.35 -6.21
N PRO A 177 23.05 -12.63 -7.49
CA PRO A 177 22.25 -13.53 -8.31
C PRO A 177 22.33 -14.97 -7.80
N GLY A 178 21.19 -15.66 -7.80
CA GLY A 178 21.01 -17.05 -7.43
C GLY A 178 20.66 -17.94 -8.63
N PRO A 179 20.20 -19.18 -8.40
CA PRO A 179 19.69 -20.06 -9.45
C PRO A 179 18.40 -19.53 -10.08
N GLY A 180 18.27 -19.62 -11.41
CA GLY A 180 17.12 -19.03 -12.11
C GLY A 180 17.12 -17.51 -12.00
N ASP A 181 15.95 -16.89 -12.06
CA ASP A 181 15.80 -15.43 -11.96
C ASP A 181 15.69 -14.96 -10.50
N THR A 182 16.49 -15.56 -9.61
CA THR A 182 16.49 -15.26 -8.17
C THR A 182 17.65 -14.34 -7.78
N PHE A 183 17.40 -13.45 -6.82
CA PHE A 183 18.39 -12.52 -6.27
C PHE A 183 18.25 -12.45 -4.76
N THR A 184 19.36 -12.44 -4.03
CA THR A 184 19.35 -12.37 -2.56
C THR A 184 20.23 -11.22 -2.05
N GLY A 185 19.71 -10.44 -1.11
CA GLY A 185 20.43 -9.37 -0.43
C GLY A 185 20.14 -9.37 1.07
N ASP A 186 21.11 -8.93 1.87
CA ASP A 186 20.93 -8.80 3.32
C ASP A 186 20.29 -7.44 3.65
N LEU A 187 19.08 -7.45 4.19
CA LEU A 187 18.36 -6.27 4.68
C LEU A 187 18.75 -6.00 6.13
N PRO A 188 19.34 -4.84 6.46
CA PRO A 188 19.51 -4.41 7.85
C PRO A 188 18.16 -4.29 8.54
N LEU A 189 18.03 -4.94 9.70
CA LEU A 189 16.81 -4.88 10.48
C LEU A 189 16.76 -3.59 11.31
N PRO A 190 15.57 -3.01 11.54
CA PRO A 190 15.40 -1.89 12.46
C PRO A 190 15.77 -2.26 13.91
N ASP A 191 15.76 -1.28 14.81
CA ASP A 191 15.89 -1.57 16.23
C ASP A 191 14.66 -2.35 16.73
N PRO A 192 14.78 -3.15 17.81
CA PRO A 192 13.63 -3.90 18.33
C PRO A 192 12.46 -2.97 18.68
N GLY A 193 11.24 -3.34 18.28
CA GLY A 193 10.03 -2.53 18.42
C GLY A 193 9.83 -1.50 17.30
N GLN A 194 10.71 -1.43 16.30
CA GLN A 194 10.61 -0.49 15.19
C GLN A 194 10.31 -1.17 13.85
N VAL A 195 9.90 -0.34 12.88
CA VAL A 195 9.61 -0.73 11.50
C VAL A 195 10.64 -0.11 10.58
N GLY A 196 11.24 -0.94 9.72
CA GLY A 196 12.08 -0.51 8.62
C GLY A 196 11.29 -0.54 7.32
N LEU A 197 11.63 0.35 6.40
CA LEU A 197 11.08 0.38 5.04
C LEU A 197 12.13 -0.14 4.07
N TYR A 198 11.73 -0.94 3.09
CA TYR A 198 12.64 -1.41 2.04
C TYR A 198 11.93 -1.54 0.69
N ARG A 199 12.72 -1.54 -0.38
CA ARG A 199 12.25 -1.75 -1.75
C ARG A 199 13.34 -2.38 -2.60
N VAL A 200 12.93 -2.97 -3.71
CA VAL A 200 13.81 -3.63 -4.68
C VAL A 200 13.72 -2.88 -6.01
N GLU A 201 14.88 -2.59 -6.59
CA GLU A 201 14.99 -2.00 -7.92
C GLU A 201 15.63 -3.00 -8.86
N VAL A 202 14.95 -3.32 -9.96
CA VAL A 202 15.47 -4.16 -11.03
C VAL A 202 15.92 -3.23 -12.15
N SER A 203 17.22 -3.18 -12.41
CA SER A 203 17.81 -2.36 -13.47
C SER A 203 18.13 -3.21 -14.69
N PHE A 204 17.85 -2.68 -15.87
CA PHE A 204 18.04 -3.35 -17.16
C PHE A 204 19.21 -2.74 -17.93
N PHE A 205 19.80 -3.51 -18.86
CA PHE A 205 20.95 -3.06 -19.65
C PHE A 205 20.67 -1.87 -20.58
N ASP A 206 19.40 -1.58 -20.87
CA ASP A 206 18.99 -0.40 -21.62
C ASP A 206 18.94 0.89 -20.78
N GLY A 207 19.22 0.79 -19.48
CA GLY A 207 19.23 1.90 -18.53
C GLY A 207 17.88 2.20 -17.88
N THR A 208 16.83 1.44 -18.20
CA THR A 208 15.54 1.51 -17.50
C THR A 208 15.54 0.67 -16.23
N SER A 209 14.53 0.90 -15.37
CA SER A 209 14.38 0.17 -14.12
C SER A 209 12.91 0.02 -13.72
N THR A 210 12.63 -1.01 -12.93
CA THR A 210 11.33 -1.23 -12.29
C THR A 210 11.51 -1.31 -10.77
N LEU A 211 10.61 -0.69 -10.01
CA LEU A 211 10.64 -0.67 -8.55
C LEU A 211 9.56 -1.60 -7.98
N PHE A 212 9.92 -2.29 -6.91
CA PHE A 212 9.02 -3.15 -6.13
C PHE A 212 9.01 -2.71 -4.65
N PRO A 213 7.85 -2.47 -4.04
CA PRO A 213 6.52 -2.71 -4.61
C PRO A 213 6.22 -1.75 -5.75
N ASP A 214 5.52 -2.23 -6.78
CA ASP A 214 5.09 -1.40 -7.91
C ASP A 214 3.85 -0.59 -7.52
N ASN A 215 4.04 0.32 -6.55
CA ASN A 215 2.98 1.13 -5.97
C ASN A 215 3.49 2.56 -5.75
N ARG A 216 2.97 3.53 -6.50
CA ARG A 216 3.42 4.94 -6.42
C ARG A 216 2.89 5.66 -5.19
N GLY A 217 1.74 5.24 -4.66
CA GLY A 217 1.16 5.76 -3.41
C GLY A 217 1.85 5.20 -2.17
N ASP A 218 2.41 4.00 -2.25
CA ASP A 218 3.09 3.32 -1.15
C ASP A 218 4.33 2.54 -1.62
N PRO A 219 5.45 3.23 -1.93
CA PRO A 219 6.57 2.68 -2.70
C PRO A 219 7.57 1.84 -1.88
N TYR A 220 7.16 1.35 -0.71
CA TYR A 220 8.01 0.55 0.17
C TYR A 220 7.24 -0.60 0.83
N TYR A 221 7.91 -1.75 0.91
CA TYR A 221 7.54 -2.81 1.84
C TYR A 221 7.96 -2.44 3.26
N GLU A 222 7.34 -3.09 4.24
CA GLU A 222 7.61 -2.91 5.66
C GLU A 222 8.21 -4.18 6.27
N VAL A 223 9.15 -4.00 7.20
CA VAL A 223 9.65 -5.06 8.07
C VAL A 223 9.56 -4.61 9.51
N TYR A 224 8.86 -5.37 10.34
CA TYR A 224 8.84 -5.16 11.79
C TYR A 224 9.84 -6.10 12.46
N ARG A 225 10.62 -5.57 13.42
CA ARG A 225 11.51 -6.39 14.24
C ARG A 225 11.09 -6.31 15.70
N GLY A 226 10.60 -7.42 16.25
CA GLY A 226 10.21 -7.49 17.65
C GLY A 226 9.53 -8.81 17.95
N GLU A 227 9.66 -9.30 19.18
CA GLU A 227 8.77 -10.36 19.65
C GLU A 227 7.35 -9.80 19.78
N THR A 228 6.36 -10.63 19.48
CA THR A 228 4.94 -10.27 19.56
C THR A 228 4.15 -11.36 20.26
N VAL A 229 3.12 -10.94 20.99
CA VAL A 229 2.06 -11.80 21.51
C VAL A 229 0.80 -11.49 20.72
N GLU A 230 0.17 -12.51 20.16
CA GLU A 230 -1.12 -12.39 19.49
C GLU A 230 -2.22 -12.17 20.54
N LEU A 231 -2.91 -11.04 20.45
CA LEU A 231 -4.07 -10.73 21.29
C LEU A 231 -5.35 -11.15 20.60
N TYR A 232 -5.41 -10.91 19.29
CA TYR A 232 -6.50 -11.31 18.40
C TYR A 232 -5.95 -11.48 16.99
N CYS A 233 -6.32 -12.56 16.32
CA CYS A 233 -5.97 -12.81 14.93
C CYS A 233 -7.16 -13.43 14.20
N ASP A 234 -7.35 -13.03 12.94
CA ASP A 234 -8.31 -13.60 12.01
C ASP A 234 -7.61 -13.81 10.66
N ASP A 235 -7.50 -15.07 10.25
CA ASP A 235 -6.99 -15.49 8.93
C ASP A 235 -8.11 -15.59 7.90
N PHE A 236 -9.35 -15.26 8.29
CA PHE A 236 -10.56 -15.30 7.48
C PHE A 236 -10.87 -16.66 6.84
N GLU A 237 -10.30 -17.77 7.32
CA GLU A 237 -10.66 -19.10 6.82
C GLU A 237 -12.00 -19.60 7.35
N ALA A 238 -12.51 -18.93 8.39
CA ALA A 238 -13.88 -19.07 8.88
C ALA A 238 -14.67 -17.78 8.61
N ASP A 239 -15.98 -17.93 8.38
CA ASP A 239 -16.89 -16.79 8.16
C ASP A 239 -16.81 -15.77 9.31
N PRO A 240 -16.18 -14.59 9.09
CA PRO A 240 -15.99 -13.60 10.15
C PRO A 240 -17.29 -12.88 10.49
N PHE A 241 -18.33 -12.98 9.64
CA PHE A 241 -19.63 -12.36 9.83
C PHE A 241 -20.64 -13.28 10.52
N ALA A 242 -20.24 -14.53 10.81
CA ALA A 242 -21.08 -15.46 11.54
C ALA A 242 -21.40 -14.90 12.94
N PRO A 243 -22.68 -14.89 13.38
CA PRO A 243 -23.06 -14.28 14.66
C PRO A 243 -22.30 -14.88 15.85
N GLY A 244 -21.61 -14.04 16.61
CA GLY A 244 -20.79 -14.45 17.74
C GLY A 244 -20.15 -13.26 18.46
N PRO A 245 -19.46 -13.48 19.59
CA PRO A 245 -18.74 -12.44 20.30
C PRO A 245 -17.56 -11.86 19.49
N ASP A 246 -17.00 -12.68 18.60
CA ASP A 246 -15.84 -12.33 17.77
C ASP A 246 -16.26 -11.95 16.32
N ALA A 247 -17.56 -11.72 16.10
CA ALA A 247 -18.09 -11.41 14.78
C ALA A 247 -17.65 -10.02 14.32
N TRP A 248 -17.11 -9.95 13.11
CA TRP A 248 -16.96 -8.71 12.38
C TRP A 248 -18.32 -8.21 11.90
N THR A 249 -18.41 -6.89 11.72
CA THR A 249 -19.59 -6.24 11.18
C THR A 249 -19.18 -5.31 10.06
N HIS A 250 -20.06 -5.08 9.09
CA HIS A 250 -19.79 -4.19 7.98
C HIS A 250 -21.08 -3.44 7.59
N GLY A 251 -20.92 -2.39 6.78
CA GLY A 251 -22.04 -1.60 6.30
C GLY A 251 -21.62 -0.44 5.41
N ALA A 252 -22.64 0.33 4.99
CA ALA A 252 -22.45 1.57 4.26
C ALA A 252 -23.27 2.70 4.87
N GLU A 253 -22.66 3.88 4.98
CA GLU A 253 -23.35 5.13 5.31
C GLU A 253 -23.91 5.81 4.04
N ALA A 254 -23.24 5.62 2.90
CA ALA A 254 -23.66 6.06 1.58
C ALA A 254 -23.27 5.01 0.53
N GLY A 255 -24.15 4.77 -0.45
CA GLY A 255 -23.99 3.69 -1.43
C GLY A 255 -24.49 2.35 -0.92
N ASP A 256 -24.20 1.28 -1.67
CA ASP A 256 -24.42 -0.10 -1.27
C ASP A 256 -23.27 -0.60 -0.37
N ASP A 257 -23.54 -1.62 0.43
CA ASP A 257 -22.54 -2.29 1.26
C ASP A 257 -21.70 -3.27 0.41
N PRO A 258 -20.40 -2.99 0.21
CA PRO A 258 -19.56 -3.75 -0.70
C PRO A 258 -18.82 -4.91 -0.02
N TRP A 259 -18.79 -4.95 1.31
CA TRP A 259 -17.92 -5.86 2.06
C TRP A 259 -18.42 -7.29 1.99
N GLN A 260 -17.50 -8.20 1.66
CA GLN A 260 -17.77 -9.60 1.42
C GLN A 260 -16.65 -10.47 1.97
N TRP A 261 -16.97 -11.73 2.19
CA TRP A 261 -16.05 -12.77 2.64
C TRP A 261 -16.09 -13.93 1.66
N GLY A 262 -14.92 -14.42 1.27
CA GLY A 262 -14.78 -15.55 0.36
C GLY A 262 -13.48 -15.52 -0.43
N PRO A 263 -13.32 -16.40 -1.43
CA PRO A 263 -12.12 -16.42 -2.26
C PRO A 263 -12.05 -15.17 -3.14
N PRO A 264 -10.88 -14.54 -3.27
CA PRO A 264 -10.72 -13.42 -4.19
C PRO A 264 -10.72 -13.91 -5.65
N LEU A 265 -11.21 -13.07 -6.56
CA LEU A 265 -11.45 -13.45 -7.97
C LEU A 265 -10.53 -12.76 -8.98
N GLY A 266 -9.61 -11.89 -8.54
CA GLY A 266 -8.72 -11.14 -9.44
C GLY A 266 -9.45 -10.13 -10.32
N LEU A 267 -10.55 -9.57 -9.82
CA LEU A 267 -11.35 -8.55 -10.53
C LEU A 267 -10.81 -7.16 -10.25
N ALA A 268 -11.10 -6.18 -11.11
CA ALA A 268 -10.55 -4.83 -11.01
C ALA A 268 -9.02 -4.82 -10.80
N THR A 269 -8.58 -4.35 -9.63
CA THR A 269 -7.20 -4.33 -9.18
C THR A 269 -6.96 -5.29 -8.02
N ASP A 270 -7.91 -6.17 -7.68
CA ASP A 270 -7.85 -7.10 -6.54
C ASP A 270 -6.99 -8.33 -6.81
N PRO A 271 -6.55 -9.06 -5.77
CA PRO A 271 -5.73 -10.25 -5.96
C PRO A 271 -6.54 -11.39 -6.57
N ASP A 272 -5.86 -12.32 -7.25
CA ASP A 272 -6.43 -13.57 -7.76
C ASP A 272 -6.36 -14.73 -6.77
N ALA A 273 -5.67 -14.54 -5.63
CA ALA A 273 -5.53 -15.51 -4.56
C ALA A 273 -5.39 -14.82 -3.19
N ALA A 274 -5.85 -15.49 -2.14
CA ALA A 274 -5.62 -15.07 -0.76
C ALA A 274 -4.10 -15.10 -0.44
N TYR A 275 -3.66 -14.31 0.54
CA TYR A 275 -2.26 -14.37 0.98
C TYR A 275 -1.98 -15.70 1.66
N SER A 276 -2.89 -16.12 2.53
CA SER A 276 -2.89 -17.41 3.20
C SER A 276 -4.28 -18.07 3.05
N GLY A 277 -4.33 -19.40 3.10
CA GLY A 277 -5.61 -20.10 2.96
C GLY A 277 -6.28 -19.93 1.60
N ASP A 278 -7.62 -19.90 1.62
CA ASP A 278 -8.47 -19.80 0.43
C ASP A 278 -9.36 -18.53 0.43
N ASN A 279 -9.56 -17.88 1.57
CA ASN A 279 -10.56 -16.81 1.73
C ASN A 279 -9.94 -15.51 2.26
N VAL A 280 -10.61 -14.40 1.95
CA VAL A 280 -10.27 -13.06 2.42
C VAL A 280 -11.53 -12.33 2.84
N VAL A 281 -11.36 -11.17 3.48
CA VAL A 281 -12.40 -10.14 3.53
C VAL A 281 -12.03 -9.03 2.56
N GLY A 282 -12.91 -8.73 1.62
CA GLY A 282 -12.67 -7.71 0.61
C GLY A 282 -13.94 -7.07 0.09
N MET A 283 -13.79 -6.11 -0.81
CA MET A 283 -14.90 -5.39 -1.42
C MET A 283 -15.27 -6.05 -2.76
N TRP A 284 -16.57 -6.26 -3.00
CA TRP A 284 -17.11 -6.76 -4.29
C TRP A 284 -16.43 -8.01 -4.87
N LEU A 285 -16.07 -8.95 -4.00
CA LEU A 285 -15.49 -10.25 -4.36
C LEU A 285 -16.37 -11.10 -5.28
N ASP A 286 -17.67 -10.80 -5.45
CA ASP A 286 -18.60 -11.55 -6.29
C ASP A 286 -19.21 -10.78 -7.47
N SER A 287 -18.80 -9.52 -7.70
CA SER A 287 -19.37 -8.68 -8.76
C SER A 287 -18.75 -8.98 -10.14
N ASP A 288 -19.30 -8.45 -11.23
CA ASP A 288 -18.75 -8.64 -12.57
C ASP A 288 -17.53 -7.73 -12.85
N ASP A 289 -17.35 -6.63 -12.10
CA ASP A 289 -16.30 -5.63 -12.33
C ASP A 289 -15.32 -5.43 -11.17
N GLY A 290 -15.65 -5.89 -9.95
CA GLY A 290 -14.82 -5.81 -8.74
C GLY A 290 -14.57 -4.41 -8.19
N GLN A 291 -15.20 -3.36 -8.72
CA GLN A 291 -14.86 -1.98 -8.35
C GLN A 291 -15.75 -1.43 -7.22
N TYR A 292 -15.18 -0.62 -6.31
CA TYR A 292 -15.97 0.14 -5.35
C TYR A 292 -16.88 1.17 -6.05
N GLN A 293 -17.95 1.58 -5.37
CA GLN A 293 -18.91 2.53 -5.93
C GLN A 293 -18.41 3.97 -5.79
N PRO A 294 -18.71 4.87 -6.75
CA PRO A 294 -18.47 6.29 -6.58
C PRO A 294 -19.45 6.90 -5.57
N SER A 295 -19.04 7.99 -4.91
CA SER A 295 -19.83 8.72 -3.92
C SER A 295 -20.36 7.83 -2.80
N SER A 296 -19.55 6.89 -2.35
CA SER A 296 -19.90 5.92 -1.32
C SER A 296 -19.06 6.10 -0.06
N VAL A 297 -19.60 5.64 1.06
CA VAL A 297 -18.92 5.55 2.35
C VAL A 297 -19.29 4.20 2.92
N SER A 298 -18.32 3.30 2.99
CA SER A 298 -18.49 1.93 3.48
C SER A 298 -17.41 1.55 4.48
N TRP A 299 -17.74 0.62 5.38
CA TRP A 299 -16.87 0.26 6.50
C TRP A 299 -16.98 -1.22 6.86
N LEU A 300 -15.85 -1.76 7.32
CA LEU A 300 -15.70 -3.05 7.99
C LEU A 300 -15.16 -2.78 9.39
N GLN A 301 -15.77 -3.38 10.40
CA GLN A 301 -15.48 -3.14 11.80
C GLN A 301 -15.24 -4.47 12.53
N SER A 302 -14.12 -4.53 13.25
CA SER A 302 -13.74 -5.69 14.06
C SER A 302 -14.65 -5.82 15.29
N PRO A 303 -14.64 -6.99 15.98
CA PRO A 303 -15.10 -7.05 17.36
C PRO A 303 -14.27 -6.11 18.25
N VAL A 304 -14.76 -5.86 19.47
CA VAL A 304 -13.98 -5.16 20.50
C VAL A 304 -12.92 -6.14 21.02
N ILE A 305 -11.65 -5.76 20.91
CA ILE A 305 -10.50 -6.59 21.27
C ILE A 305 -9.97 -6.12 22.62
N ASP A 306 -9.85 -7.07 23.56
CA ASP A 306 -9.18 -6.86 24.84
C ASP A 306 -7.66 -6.92 24.63
N VAL A 307 -6.98 -5.84 25.00
CA VAL A 307 -5.52 -5.74 24.88
C VAL A 307 -4.79 -5.95 26.20
N GLY A 308 -5.52 -6.29 27.27
CA GLY A 308 -4.99 -6.47 28.61
C GLY A 308 -4.20 -5.26 29.10
N ASP A 309 -3.12 -5.54 29.83
CA ASP A 309 -2.24 -4.51 30.40
C ASP A 309 -1.14 -4.07 29.41
N TYR A 310 -1.22 -4.43 28.11
CA TYR A 310 -0.17 -4.12 27.17
C TYR A 310 -0.20 -2.66 26.70
N SER A 311 0.94 -1.98 26.78
CA SER A 311 1.13 -0.57 26.44
C SER A 311 1.77 -0.33 25.07
N ASP A 312 2.25 -1.37 24.38
CA ASP A 312 2.69 -1.33 22.99
C ASP A 312 1.91 -2.36 22.17
N VAL A 313 0.87 -1.87 21.49
CA VAL A 313 -0.09 -2.67 20.73
C VAL A 313 -0.15 -2.16 19.30
N ARG A 314 -0.19 -3.10 18.36
CA ARG A 314 -0.03 -2.85 16.93
C ARG A 314 -1.01 -3.70 16.15
N LEU A 315 -1.39 -3.21 14.98
CA LEU A 315 -2.07 -3.97 13.95
C LEU A 315 -1.02 -4.44 12.94
N HIS A 316 -0.91 -5.75 12.78
CA HIS A 316 -0.17 -6.42 11.72
C HIS A 316 -1.18 -7.09 10.80
N TYR A 317 -1.08 -6.85 9.49
CA TYR A 317 -2.00 -7.46 8.53
C TYR A 317 -1.40 -7.55 7.13
N ARG A 318 -2.04 -8.34 6.27
CA ARG A 318 -1.76 -8.40 4.85
C ARG A 318 -2.77 -7.51 4.15
N ARG A 319 -2.23 -6.56 3.38
CA ARG A 319 -3.02 -5.60 2.62
C ARG A 319 -2.88 -5.91 1.15
N TRP A 320 -4.01 -5.88 0.47
CA TRP A 320 -4.11 -5.57 -0.93
C TRP A 320 -5.08 -4.40 -1.09
N LEU A 321 -4.62 -3.28 -1.64
CA LEU A 321 -5.40 -2.06 -1.74
C LEU A 321 -5.25 -1.42 -3.13
N GLY A 322 -6.39 -1.26 -3.80
CA GLY A 322 -6.52 -0.41 -4.98
C GLY A 322 -7.42 0.77 -4.67
N VAL A 323 -6.88 1.98 -4.57
CA VAL A 323 -7.66 3.20 -4.30
C VAL A 323 -7.04 4.40 -4.98
N GLU A 324 -7.89 5.36 -5.38
CA GLU A 324 -7.43 6.64 -5.90
C GLU A 324 -6.55 7.38 -4.87
N ASP A 325 -5.92 8.46 -5.31
CA ASP A 325 -5.13 9.33 -4.43
C ASP A 325 -6.02 9.84 -3.28
N GLY A 326 -5.48 9.89 -2.06
CA GLY A 326 -6.19 10.25 -0.82
C GLY A 326 -6.87 11.62 -0.83
N PHE A 327 -6.54 12.46 -1.82
CA PHE A 327 -7.25 13.71 -2.08
C PHE A 327 -8.71 13.46 -2.52
N TYR A 328 -8.95 12.43 -3.32
CA TYR A 328 -10.25 12.05 -3.87
C TYR A 328 -10.88 10.93 -3.04
N ASP A 329 -10.19 9.79 -2.96
CA ASP A 329 -10.71 8.59 -2.31
C ASP A 329 -9.85 8.19 -1.12
N LYS A 330 -10.50 7.99 0.03
CA LYS A 330 -9.84 7.80 1.32
C LYS A 330 -10.09 6.39 1.83
N ALA A 331 -9.04 5.58 1.76
CA ALA A 331 -8.94 4.33 2.48
C ALA A 331 -8.35 4.62 3.86
N THR A 332 -9.16 4.48 4.91
CA THR A 332 -8.79 4.89 6.28
C THR A 332 -8.93 3.73 7.25
N ILE A 333 -7.96 3.58 8.15
CA ILE A 333 -8.06 2.70 9.32
C ILE A 333 -8.30 3.59 10.52
N TYR A 334 -9.39 3.35 11.25
CA TYR A 334 -9.65 3.93 12.55
C TYR A 334 -9.41 2.89 13.64
N ALA A 335 -8.94 3.35 14.79
CA ALA A 335 -8.92 2.59 16.02
C ALA A 335 -9.64 3.40 17.10
N ASN A 336 -10.71 2.84 17.66
CA ASN A 336 -11.60 3.52 18.60
C ASN A 336 -12.09 4.90 18.11
N GLY A 337 -12.39 5.00 16.80
CA GLY A 337 -12.88 6.23 16.16
C GLY A 337 -11.80 7.26 15.80
N GLU A 338 -10.53 7.00 16.11
CA GLU A 338 -9.41 7.87 15.73
C GLU A 338 -8.64 7.30 14.53
N VAL A 339 -8.30 8.16 13.56
CA VAL A 339 -7.50 7.76 12.40
C VAL A 339 -6.16 7.18 12.84
N ALA A 340 -5.93 5.92 12.54
CA ALA A 340 -4.69 5.18 12.78
C ALA A 340 -3.79 5.18 11.55
N TRP A 341 -4.38 5.09 10.35
CA TRP A 341 -3.69 5.13 9.07
C TRP A 341 -4.62 5.63 7.96
N GLN A 342 -4.06 6.22 6.90
CA GLN A 342 -4.78 6.58 5.68
C GLN A 342 -3.84 6.41 4.47
N ASN A 343 -4.40 6.10 3.30
CA ASN A 343 -3.67 6.12 2.03
C ASN A 343 -3.04 7.50 1.74
N TYR A 344 -2.00 7.49 0.89
CA TYR A 344 -1.26 8.69 0.53
C TYR A 344 -2.17 9.73 -0.14
N ASP A 345 -2.09 10.97 0.33
CA ASP A 345 -2.79 12.13 -0.20
C ASP A 345 -1.76 13.10 -0.78
N SER A 346 -1.84 13.35 -2.09
CA SER A 346 -0.97 14.32 -2.78
C SER A 346 -1.26 15.78 -2.38
N GLY A 347 -2.41 16.05 -1.78
CA GLY A 347 -2.85 17.33 -1.25
C GLY A 347 -3.41 18.31 -2.29
N GLN A 348 -3.36 17.99 -3.60
CA GLN A 348 -3.84 18.86 -4.67
C GLN A 348 -4.34 18.10 -5.90
N SER A 349 -5.50 18.51 -6.43
CA SER A 349 -6.20 17.87 -7.56
C SER A 349 -5.40 17.77 -8.88
N LEU A 350 -4.35 18.57 -9.09
CA LEU A 350 -3.57 18.55 -10.34
C LEU A 350 -2.43 17.52 -10.33
N ASP A 351 -1.98 17.12 -9.14
CA ASP A 351 -0.89 16.16 -8.93
C ASP A 351 -1.38 14.82 -8.34
N ALA A 352 -2.69 14.69 -8.10
CA ALA A 352 -3.41 13.54 -7.53
C ALA A 352 -3.50 12.33 -8.48
N SER A 353 -2.35 11.96 -9.05
CA SER A 353 -2.16 10.78 -9.92
C SER A 353 -1.37 9.66 -9.21
N ARG A 354 -1.19 9.79 -7.89
CA ARG A 354 -0.43 8.84 -7.06
C ARG A 354 -1.39 7.96 -6.27
N HIS A 355 -2.10 7.13 -7.04
CA HIS A 355 -2.99 6.11 -6.51
C HIS A 355 -2.21 5.08 -5.69
N THR A 356 -2.86 4.52 -4.68
CA THR A 356 -2.33 3.36 -3.96
C THR A 356 -2.83 2.13 -4.68
N LEU A 357 -1.93 1.45 -5.38
CA LEU A 357 -2.23 0.26 -6.18
C LEU A 357 -1.25 -0.83 -5.79
N ASP A 358 -1.68 -1.73 -4.90
CA ASP A 358 -0.90 -2.91 -4.57
C ASP A 358 -0.96 -3.90 -5.76
N ALA A 359 0.20 -4.47 -6.11
CA ALA A 359 0.33 -5.50 -7.15
C ALA A 359 0.81 -6.85 -6.58
N ASP A 360 1.00 -6.90 -5.26
CA ASP A 360 1.32 -8.07 -4.47
C ASP A 360 0.82 -7.83 -3.03
N TRP A 361 0.63 -8.90 -2.26
CA TRP A 361 0.24 -8.81 -0.87
C TRP A 361 1.34 -8.18 -0.02
N VAL A 362 1.07 -7.03 0.59
CA VAL A 362 2.05 -6.31 1.40
C VAL A 362 1.78 -6.50 2.90
N PHE A 363 2.85 -6.75 3.68
CA PHE A 363 2.80 -6.62 5.13
C PHE A 363 2.63 -5.16 5.51
N LYS A 364 1.74 -4.89 6.46
CA LYS A 364 1.56 -3.55 7.03
C LYS A 364 1.53 -3.57 8.54
N ASP A 365 2.20 -2.57 9.11
CA ASP A 365 2.22 -2.29 10.52
C ASP A 365 1.58 -0.92 10.83
N VAL A 366 0.64 -0.93 11.79
CA VAL A 366 0.00 0.28 12.31
C VAL A 366 0.06 0.31 13.83
N ALA A 367 0.71 1.32 14.40
CA ALA A 367 0.77 1.52 15.84
C ALA A 367 -0.61 1.93 16.40
N LEU A 368 -1.13 1.17 17.37
CA LEU A 368 -2.45 1.38 17.98
C LEU A 368 -2.37 1.97 19.39
N SER A 369 -1.20 1.92 20.03
CA SER A 369 -1.01 2.19 21.46
C SER A 369 -1.62 3.51 21.96
N THR A 370 -1.56 4.57 21.15
CA THR A 370 -2.13 5.88 21.51
C THR A 370 -3.66 5.94 21.44
N ARG A 371 -4.29 4.93 20.84
CA ARG A 371 -5.74 4.83 20.59
C ARG A 371 -6.43 3.77 21.43
N ILE A 372 -5.70 3.14 22.36
CA ILE A 372 -6.28 2.22 23.34
C ILE A 372 -6.99 3.01 24.43
N TYR A 373 -8.23 2.62 24.70
CA TYR A 373 -9.07 3.17 25.75
C TYR A 373 -9.63 2.02 26.57
N ASP A 374 -9.55 2.13 27.90
CA ASP A 374 -10.04 1.13 28.85
C ASP A 374 -9.56 -0.30 28.59
N GLY A 375 -8.31 -0.46 28.14
CA GLY A 375 -7.72 -1.77 27.85
C GLY A 375 -8.31 -2.46 26.61
N THR A 376 -8.99 -1.71 25.74
CA THR A 376 -9.60 -2.27 24.53
C THR A 376 -9.30 -1.45 23.28
N VAL A 377 -9.37 -2.13 22.12
CA VAL A 377 -9.32 -1.51 20.81
C VAL A 377 -10.36 -2.13 19.87
N GLN A 378 -11.00 -1.30 19.06
CA GLN A 378 -11.84 -1.73 17.96
C GLN A 378 -11.37 -1.06 16.68
N LEU A 379 -11.12 -1.86 15.66
CA LEU A 379 -10.64 -1.42 14.36
C LEU A 379 -11.80 -1.19 13.41
N MET A 380 -11.68 -0.18 12.55
CA MET A 380 -12.58 0.05 11.42
C MET A 380 -11.77 0.37 10.17
N PHE A 381 -11.97 -0.41 9.11
CA PHE A 381 -11.46 -0.15 7.77
C PHE A 381 -12.59 0.53 6.99
N GLU A 382 -12.34 1.74 6.51
CA GLU A 382 -13.32 2.54 5.79
C GLU A 382 -12.80 2.89 4.40
N LEU A 383 -13.72 2.96 3.43
CA LEU A 383 -13.48 3.59 2.15
C LEU A 383 -14.54 4.67 1.91
N THR A 384 -14.07 5.90 1.71
CA THR A 384 -14.89 7.04 1.25
C THR A 384 -14.46 7.43 -0.15
N SER A 385 -15.38 7.43 -1.12
CA SER A 385 -15.09 7.76 -2.52
C SER A 385 -15.80 9.03 -3.02
N ASP A 386 -15.24 9.66 -4.05
CA ASP A 386 -15.83 10.77 -4.77
C ASP A 386 -16.60 10.32 -6.05
N GLU A 387 -16.99 11.23 -6.95
CA GLU A 387 -17.72 10.88 -8.19
C GLU A 387 -16.82 10.30 -9.31
N GLY A 388 -15.53 10.10 -9.02
CA GLY A 388 -14.44 9.95 -9.96
C GLY A 388 -14.02 8.52 -10.26
N LEU A 389 -12.72 8.25 -10.12
CA LEU A 389 -12.08 7.04 -10.60
C LEU A 389 -12.15 5.94 -9.54
N GLU A 390 -12.69 4.78 -9.90
CA GLU A 390 -12.79 3.65 -8.98
C GLU A 390 -11.74 2.55 -9.24
N PHE A 391 -11.48 1.74 -8.21
CA PHE A 391 -10.57 0.58 -8.22
C PHE A 391 -11.18 -0.56 -7.36
N GLY A 392 -10.40 -1.60 -7.03
CA GLY A 392 -10.88 -2.74 -6.22
C GLY A 392 -11.23 -2.40 -4.76
N GLY A 393 -10.57 -1.39 -4.18
CA GLY A 393 -10.77 -1.01 -2.78
C GLY A 393 -9.94 -1.89 -1.85
N TRP A 394 -10.50 -2.21 -0.69
CA TRP A 394 -9.84 -3.02 0.34
C TRP A 394 -10.00 -4.51 0.09
N THR A 395 -8.88 -5.23 0.17
CA THR A 395 -8.84 -6.68 0.36
C THR A 395 -7.82 -7.00 1.47
N LEU A 396 -8.26 -7.74 2.48
CA LEU A 396 -7.56 -7.96 3.75
C LEU A 396 -7.40 -9.45 4.05
N ASP A 397 -6.24 -9.79 4.60
CA ASP A 397 -5.93 -11.15 5.04
C ASP A 397 -4.96 -11.13 6.25
N ASP A 398 -4.89 -12.23 7.00
CA ASP A 398 -4.06 -12.43 8.20
C ASP A 398 -4.06 -11.20 9.15
N VAL A 399 -5.25 -10.74 9.56
CA VAL A 399 -5.37 -9.55 10.41
C VAL A 399 -5.11 -9.90 11.87
N CYS A 400 -4.07 -9.31 12.45
CA CYS A 400 -3.65 -9.56 13.82
C CYS A 400 -3.46 -8.27 14.63
N VAL A 401 -4.13 -8.17 15.77
CA VAL A 401 -3.76 -7.24 16.85
C VAL A 401 -2.75 -7.95 17.75
N VAL A 402 -1.56 -7.37 17.84
CA VAL A 402 -0.43 -7.92 18.56
C VAL A 402 0.10 -6.94 19.60
N ALA A 403 0.70 -7.47 20.66
CA ALA A 403 1.38 -6.70 21.68
C ALA A 403 2.87 -7.06 21.80
N ASN A 404 3.67 -6.10 22.26
CA ASN A 404 5.02 -6.40 22.70
C ASN A 404 4.97 -7.12 24.06
N PRO A 405 5.56 -8.33 24.20
CA PRO A 405 5.52 -9.08 25.44
C PRO A 405 6.19 -8.37 26.63
N ASN A 406 7.04 -7.38 26.36
CA ASN A 406 7.77 -6.62 27.38
C ASN A 406 7.16 -5.24 27.64
N SER A 407 5.95 -4.96 27.15
CA SER A 407 5.27 -3.67 27.36
C SER A 407 4.09 -3.82 28.33
N VAL A 408 4.29 -4.44 29.49
CA VAL A 408 3.21 -4.69 30.44
C VAL A 408 3.13 -3.53 31.41
N CYS A 409 2.02 -2.80 31.36
CA CYS A 409 1.75 -1.72 32.30
C CYS A 409 1.63 -2.23 33.73
N GLY A 410 2.27 -1.55 34.67
CA GLY A 410 2.28 -1.93 36.09
C GLY A 410 3.42 -2.88 36.46
N ASP A 411 4.39 -3.11 35.57
CA ASP A 411 5.58 -3.91 35.87
C ASP A 411 6.72 -3.08 36.50
N GLY A 412 6.54 -1.75 36.56
CA GLY A 412 7.47 -0.78 37.11
C GLY A 412 8.62 -0.40 36.16
N VAL A 413 8.49 -0.72 34.87
CA VAL A 413 9.47 -0.45 33.83
C VAL A 413 8.79 0.27 32.66
N ILE A 414 9.04 1.57 32.54
CA ILE A 414 8.56 2.36 31.40
C ILE A 414 9.12 1.80 30.09
N THR A 415 8.25 1.21 29.28
CA THR A 415 8.56 0.62 27.97
C THR A 415 7.52 1.04 26.92
N GLY A 416 7.87 0.86 25.64
CA GLY A 416 6.94 1.14 24.55
C GLY A 416 6.38 2.57 24.57
N SER A 417 5.06 2.69 24.68
CA SER A 417 4.35 3.98 24.69
C SER A 417 3.96 4.50 26.08
N GLU A 418 4.43 3.86 27.15
CA GLU A 418 4.13 4.24 28.53
C GLU A 418 4.67 5.65 28.84
N GLN A 419 3.86 6.44 29.53
CA GLN A 419 4.22 7.78 29.96
C GLN A 419 4.71 7.80 31.42
N CYS A 420 4.32 6.79 32.18
CA CYS A 420 4.68 6.50 33.55
C CYS A 420 4.47 5.00 33.79
N ASP A 421 5.13 4.46 34.79
CA ASP A 421 4.78 3.17 35.35
C ASP A 421 5.30 3.13 36.80
N ASP A 422 4.39 3.31 37.74
CA ASP A 422 4.66 3.25 39.17
C ASP A 422 4.47 1.81 39.71
N GLY A 423 4.32 0.83 38.83
CA GLY A 423 4.14 -0.58 39.16
C GLY A 423 2.80 -0.85 39.83
N ASP A 424 2.82 -1.59 40.94
CA ASP A 424 1.65 -1.83 41.80
C ASP A 424 0.99 -0.53 42.33
N ASP A 425 1.69 0.62 42.26
CA ASP A 425 1.19 1.92 42.70
C ASP A 425 0.42 2.68 41.58
N ASN A 426 0.29 2.12 40.37
CA ASN A 426 -0.60 2.66 39.34
C ASN A 426 -2.06 2.69 39.84
N ALA A 427 -2.75 3.81 39.64
CA ALA A 427 -4.09 4.02 40.13
C ALA A 427 -4.88 5.07 39.33
N ASP A 428 -6.19 4.86 39.26
CA ASP A 428 -7.17 5.85 38.83
C ASP A 428 -7.50 6.83 39.98
N ALA A 429 -6.46 7.52 40.44
CA ALA A 429 -6.49 8.47 41.54
C ALA A 429 -5.80 9.79 41.13
N PRO A 430 -6.15 10.93 41.77
CA PRO A 430 -5.55 12.21 41.45
C PRO A 430 -4.02 12.17 41.49
N ASP A 431 -3.41 12.68 40.41
CA ASP A 431 -1.97 12.82 40.18
C ASP A 431 -1.18 11.49 40.13
N ALA A 432 -1.86 10.34 40.08
CA ALA A 432 -1.22 9.03 39.96
C ALA A 432 -0.93 8.68 38.49
N CYS A 433 0.03 7.77 38.28
CA CYS A 433 0.12 7.06 37.02
C CYS A 433 -1.15 6.22 36.85
N ARG A 434 -1.86 6.40 35.73
CA ARG A 434 -3.14 5.71 35.52
C ARG A 434 -2.90 4.21 35.31
N VAL A 435 -3.93 3.40 35.53
CA VAL A 435 -3.82 1.93 35.40
C VAL A 435 -3.50 1.46 33.98
N ASN A 436 -3.56 2.37 33.00
CA ASN A 436 -3.14 2.17 31.61
C ASN A 436 -1.78 2.83 31.27
N CYS A 437 -0.97 3.17 32.28
CA CYS A 437 0.38 3.74 32.15
C CYS A 437 0.45 5.05 31.37
N ARG A 438 -0.69 5.77 31.31
CA ARG A 438 -0.76 7.15 30.85
C ARG A 438 -0.67 8.07 32.05
N ARG A 439 -0.09 9.26 31.84
CA ARG A 439 -0.17 10.30 32.86
C ARG A 439 -1.58 10.87 32.89
N ALA A 440 -1.96 11.32 34.08
CA ALA A 440 -2.95 12.36 34.33
C ALA A 440 -3.14 13.30 33.14
N ARG A 441 -4.35 13.33 32.55
CA ARG A 441 -4.67 14.22 31.44
C ARG A 441 -6.12 14.69 31.54
N CYS A 442 -6.32 15.93 31.09
CA CYS A 442 -7.67 16.44 30.91
C CYS A 442 -8.50 15.57 29.97
N GLY A 443 -9.72 15.26 30.40
CA GLY A 443 -10.70 14.43 29.70
C GLY A 443 -10.52 12.94 29.94
N ASP A 444 -9.92 12.55 31.07
CA ASP A 444 -9.78 11.15 31.48
C ASP A 444 -10.72 10.76 32.64
N GLY A 445 -11.60 11.66 33.05
CA GLY A 445 -12.66 11.44 34.03
C GLY A 445 -12.21 11.55 35.48
N ILE A 446 -10.95 11.91 35.74
CA ILE A 446 -10.38 11.97 37.09
C ILE A 446 -9.71 13.32 37.29
N VAL A 447 -10.26 14.11 38.22
CA VAL A 447 -9.78 15.46 38.50
C VAL A 447 -8.40 15.43 39.16
N ASP A 448 -7.39 15.83 38.39
CA ASP A 448 -6.00 15.99 38.84
C ASP A 448 -5.73 17.38 39.46
N GLN A 449 -4.57 17.58 40.08
CA GLN A 449 -4.24 18.82 40.81
C GLN A 449 -4.31 20.10 39.95
N LEU A 450 -4.11 19.97 38.63
CA LEU A 450 -4.12 21.10 37.69
C LEU A 450 -5.48 21.30 37.00
N GLU A 451 -6.48 20.50 37.34
CA GLU A 451 -7.80 20.51 36.73
C GLU A 451 -8.84 21.08 37.71
N GLN A 452 -9.78 21.86 37.17
CA GLN A 452 -10.91 22.39 37.96
C GLN A 452 -12.15 21.48 37.86
N CYS A 453 -12.21 20.69 36.80
CA CYS A 453 -13.22 19.70 36.48
C CYS A 453 -12.59 18.66 35.53
N ASP A 454 -13.22 17.51 35.41
CA ASP A 454 -13.02 16.56 34.32
C ASP A 454 -14.33 15.78 34.18
N ASP A 455 -15.00 15.89 33.03
CA ASP A 455 -16.27 15.22 32.74
C ASP A 455 -16.10 14.00 31.81
N GLY A 456 -14.86 13.52 31.65
CA GLY A 456 -14.53 12.36 30.83
C GLY A 456 -14.40 12.70 29.34
N GLY A 457 -14.31 13.99 28.98
CA GLY A 457 -14.21 14.44 27.61
C GLY A 457 -13.37 15.71 27.44
N ARG A 458 -13.30 16.19 26.20
CA ARG A 458 -12.68 17.47 25.82
C ARG A 458 -13.57 18.31 24.93
N ALA A 459 -14.86 18.01 24.90
CA ALA A 459 -15.81 18.87 24.21
C ALA A 459 -15.92 20.18 25.00
N ASP A 460 -16.22 21.28 24.31
CA ASP A 460 -16.57 22.52 25.00
C ASP A 460 -18.10 22.61 25.08
N GLY A 461 -18.63 23.24 26.12
CA GLY A 461 -20.05 23.52 26.33
C GLY A 461 -20.83 22.41 27.05
N ASP A 462 -20.18 21.39 27.60
CA ASP A 462 -20.74 20.30 28.40
C ASP A 462 -20.47 20.44 29.91
N GLY A 463 -19.77 21.50 30.32
CA GLY A 463 -19.52 21.83 31.72
C GLY A 463 -18.05 21.78 32.10
N CYS A 464 -17.22 21.12 31.32
CA CYS A 464 -15.77 21.15 31.47
C CYS A 464 -15.08 21.42 30.13
N SER A 465 -14.30 22.50 30.05
CA SER A 465 -13.67 22.88 28.79
C SER A 465 -12.61 21.86 28.37
N ARG A 466 -12.19 21.92 27.10
CA ARG A 466 -11.09 21.06 26.57
C ARG A 466 -9.74 21.15 27.30
N ILE A 467 -9.59 22.13 28.20
CA ILE A 467 -8.40 22.34 29.04
C ILE A 467 -8.69 22.13 30.54
N CYS A 468 -9.83 21.52 30.87
CA CYS A 468 -10.26 21.17 32.22
C CYS A 468 -10.40 22.36 33.17
N GLU A 469 -10.82 23.49 32.60
CA GLU A 469 -11.35 24.62 33.33
C GLU A 469 -12.88 24.55 33.35
N LEU A 470 -13.48 24.86 34.51
CA LEU A 470 -14.92 24.93 34.66
C LEU A 470 -15.49 25.94 33.67
N GLU A 471 -16.42 25.47 32.84
CA GLU A 471 -17.15 26.35 31.96
C GLU A 471 -18.21 27.08 32.78
N GLY A 472 -18.22 28.41 32.70
CA GLY A 472 -19.32 29.17 33.27
C GLY A 472 -20.60 28.77 32.54
N GLU A 473 -21.68 28.46 33.29
CA GLU A 473 -22.98 28.18 32.69
C GLU A 473 -23.31 29.21 31.60
N PRO A 474 -23.89 28.83 30.46
CA PRO A 474 -24.48 29.80 29.57
C PRO A 474 -25.56 30.54 30.38
N ASP A 475 -25.30 31.81 30.68
CA ASP A 475 -26.23 32.74 31.30
C ASP A 475 -27.61 32.62 30.64
N GLY A 476 -28.51 31.85 31.27
CA GLY A 476 -29.93 31.87 30.93
C GLY A 476 -30.61 30.52 30.77
N CYS A 477 -30.74 29.76 31.85
CA CYS A 477 -32.00 29.02 32.09
C CYS A 477 -32.18 28.61 33.56
N CYS A 478 -32.67 29.54 34.39
CA CYS A 478 -33.40 29.19 35.61
C CYS A 478 -34.82 29.79 35.54
N SER A 479 -35.77 28.88 35.36
CA SER A 479 -37.15 28.87 35.86
C SER A 479 -37.76 30.16 36.45
N SER A 480 -38.94 30.51 35.93
CA SER A 480 -40.11 30.88 36.74
C SER A 480 -41.36 30.26 36.15
#